data_AF-A0A4Y9NT36-F1
#
_entry.id   AF-A0A4Y9NT36-F1
#
_cell.length_a   1.000
_cell.length_b   1.000
_cell.length_c   1.000
_cell.angle_alpha   90.00
_cell.angle_beta   90.00
_cell.angle_gamma   90.00
#
_symmetry.space_group_name_H-M   'P 1'
#
loop_
_entity.id
_entity.type
_entity.pdbx_description
1 polymer ?
#
loop_
_entity_poly.entity_id
_entity_poly.type
_entity_poly.pdbx_seq_one_letter_code
_entity_poly.pdbx_strand_id
1 'polypeptide(L)'
;MLIAVGLRKYLLPAICVWCLIRFALSSSKNPYSNDFFAFFIAGLSVASYATGHRTQALIGMAVALLLEAGHLLLSYQQPSVPIETSRFAMLAFSIAAVFVAAQCKAPRFLKPLAFVGLISYPLYLLHQDLGHMALAWLDVPYSDRLVPTLIRALIVPPILVGAGALVYFYVEKPLTGYLTGWLRRPRIPKSVWIRTAGVSPGNQPQIAERDLEQQRV
;
A
#
# COMPACT_ATOMS: atom_id res chain seq x y z
N MET A 1 -14.79 11.43 -4.65
CA MET A 1 -13.34 11.18 -4.61
C MET A 1 -12.68 12.51 -4.82
N LEU A 2 -12.67 13.38 -3.81
CA LEU A 2 -12.16 14.75 -3.97
C LEU A 2 -11.37 15.21 -2.75
N ILE A 3 -11.72 14.77 -1.54
CA ILE A 3 -10.89 14.97 -0.33
C ILE A 3 -9.77 13.91 -0.25
N ALA A 4 -10.04 12.67 -0.68
CA ALA A 4 -9.03 11.61 -0.82
C ALA A 4 -8.20 11.67 -2.13
N VAL A 5 -8.50 12.60 -3.05
CA VAL A 5 -7.76 12.76 -4.32
C VAL A 5 -6.62 13.77 -4.18
N GLY A 6 -6.83 14.83 -3.39
CA GLY A 6 -5.75 15.74 -3.02
C GLY A 6 -4.67 15.04 -2.19
N LEU A 7 -5.06 14.28 -1.18
CA LEU A 7 -4.11 13.57 -0.30
C LEU A 7 -3.29 12.52 -1.06
N ARG A 8 -3.82 11.88 -2.10
CA ARG A 8 -3.14 10.80 -2.83
C ARG A 8 -1.82 11.25 -3.48
N LYS A 9 -1.76 12.49 -3.97
CA LYS A 9 -0.55 13.09 -4.55
C LYS A 9 0.49 13.46 -3.49
N TYR A 10 0.06 13.75 -2.27
CA TYR A 10 0.95 14.15 -1.17
C TYR A 10 1.21 13.04 -0.16
N LEU A 11 0.54 11.90 -0.28
CA LEU A 11 0.61 10.79 0.67
C LEU A 11 2.02 10.20 0.73
N LEU A 12 2.60 9.85 -0.42
CA LEU A 12 3.97 9.33 -0.48
C LEU A 12 4.99 10.34 0.06
N PRO A 13 5.02 11.61 -0.39
CA PRO A 13 5.89 12.63 0.21
C PRO A 13 5.70 12.79 1.72
N ALA A 14 4.45 12.85 2.21
CA ALA A 14 4.15 13.02 3.63
C ALA A 14 4.64 11.83 4.47
N ILE A 15 4.45 10.60 3.97
CA ILE A 15 4.94 9.37 4.61
C ILE A 15 6.47 9.35 4.61
N CYS A 16 7.12 9.70 3.50
CA CYS A 16 8.58 9.79 3.43
C CYS A 16 9.13 10.79 4.48
N VAL A 17 8.55 12.00 4.56
CA VAL A 17 8.95 13.01 5.55
C VAL A 17 8.73 12.50 6.97
N TRP A 18 7.58 11.92 7.26
CA TRP A 18 7.29 11.33 8.57
C TRP A 18 8.28 10.23 8.95
N CYS A 19 8.57 9.30 8.03
CA CYS A 19 9.52 8.23 8.27
C CYS A 19 10.95 8.75 8.46
N LEU A 20 11.37 9.79 7.74
CA LEU A 20 12.68 10.43 7.94
C LEU A 20 12.77 11.11 9.30
N ILE A 21 11.73 11.84 9.72
CA ILE A 21 11.68 12.45 11.06
C ILE A 21 11.73 11.36 12.13
N ARG A 22 10.93 10.31 11.98
CA ARG A 22 10.94 9.17 12.92
C ARG A 22 12.31 8.51 12.98
N PHE A 23 12.93 8.25 11.83
CA PHE A 23 14.29 7.70 11.75
C PHE A 23 15.29 8.59 12.49
N ALA A 24 15.27 9.91 12.25
CA ALA A 24 16.18 10.86 12.90
C ALA A 24 15.96 10.97 14.43
N LEU A 25 14.73 10.80 14.90
CA LEU A 25 14.38 10.84 16.33
C LEU A 25 14.50 9.48 17.03
N SER A 26 14.76 8.40 16.29
CA SER A 26 14.86 7.06 16.85
C SER A 26 16.25 6.79 17.42
N SER A 27 16.31 5.97 18.45
CA SER A 27 17.58 5.46 18.98
C SER A 27 17.89 4.11 18.36
N SER A 28 19.15 3.87 18.00
CA SER A 28 19.63 2.57 17.50
C SER A 28 19.42 1.42 18.48
N LYS A 29 19.26 1.74 19.78
CA LYS A 29 19.04 0.78 20.87
C LYS A 29 17.57 0.58 21.24
N ASN A 30 16.65 1.39 20.72
CA ASN A 30 15.25 1.35 21.11
C ASN A 30 14.33 1.33 19.86
N PRO A 31 14.27 0.19 19.16
CA PRO A 31 13.84 0.11 17.77
C PRO A 31 12.33 -0.05 17.55
N TYR A 32 11.51 0.41 18.50
CA TYR A 32 10.07 0.23 18.37
C TYR A 32 9.52 1.07 17.20
N SER A 33 9.11 0.36 16.14
CA SER A 33 8.23 0.77 15.04
C SER A 33 8.83 1.12 13.67
N ASN A 34 10.13 0.95 13.39
CA ASN A 34 10.69 1.34 12.07
C ASN A 34 10.91 0.16 11.10
N ASP A 35 10.61 -1.07 11.52
CA ASP A 35 11.03 -2.33 10.90
C ASP A 35 10.70 -2.44 9.41
N PHE A 36 9.54 -1.93 9.00
CA PHE A 36 9.02 -2.11 7.63
C PHE A 36 8.74 -0.80 6.88
N PHE A 37 9.20 0.35 7.39
CA PHE A 37 8.94 1.64 6.73
C PHE A 37 9.56 1.70 5.34
N ALA A 38 10.78 1.19 5.15
CA ALA A 38 11.43 1.13 3.85
C ALA A 38 10.64 0.28 2.85
N PHE A 39 10.17 -0.91 3.25
CA PHE A 39 9.33 -1.79 2.43
C PHE A 39 7.97 -1.17 2.10
N PHE A 40 7.36 -0.47 3.06
CA PHE A 40 6.10 0.22 2.84
C PHE A 40 6.23 1.39 1.86
N ILE A 41 7.27 2.23 2.02
CA ILE A 41 7.58 3.32 1.09
C ILE A 41 7.88 2.76 -0.31
N ALA A 42 8.62 1.65 -0.41
CA ALA A 42 8.87 0.97 -1.68
C ALA A 42 7.57 0.56 -2.39
N GLY A 43 6.63 -0.08 -1.66
CA GLY A 43 5.33 -0.46 -2.21
C GLY A 43 4.50 0.75 -2.70
N LEU A 44 4.42 1.82 -1.90
CA LEU A 44 3.74 3.06 -2.29
C LEU A 44 4.42 3.73 -3.49
N SER A 45 5.75 3.66 -3.59
CA SER A 45 6.50 4.23 -4.70
C SER A 45 6.18 3.52 -6.01
N VAL A 46 6.10 2.19 -6.02
CA VAL A 46 5.70 1.45 -7.23
C VAL A 46 4.25 1.73 -7.60
N ALA A 47 3.33 1.79 -6.63
CA ALA A 47 1.94 2.18 -6.88
C ALA A 47 1.84 3.61 -7.47
N SER A 48 2.63 4.55 -6.94
CA SER A 48 2.73 5.92 -7.44
C SER A 48 3.24 5.94 -8.89
N TYR A 49 4.27 5.15 -9.20
CA TYR A 49 4.80 4.99 -10.55
C TYR A 49 3.75 4.48 -11.54
N ALA A 50 3.01 3.43 -11.15
CA ALA A 50 1.95 2.84 -11.97
C ALA A 50 0.79 3.81 -12.26
N THR A 51 0.60 4.84 -11.44
CA THR A 51 -0.40 5.90 -11.64
C THR A 51 0.13 7.13 -12.39
N GLY A 52 1.37 7.08 -12.90
CA GLY A 52 1.99 8.14 -13.70
C GLY A 52 2.81 9.17 -12.90
N HIS A 53 2.87 9.08 -11.57
CA HIS A 53 3.61 10.01 -10.72
C HIS A 53 5.10 9.62 -10.59
N ARG A 54 5.82 9.61 -11.72
CA ARG A 54 7.18 9.05 -11.83
C ARG A 54 8.19 9.69 -10.88
N THR A 55 8.24 11.01 -10.79
CA THR A 55 9.21 11.71 -9.94
C THR A 55 9.02 11.37 -8.46
N GLN A 56 7.77 11.34 -7.99
CA GLN A 56 7.46 10.99 -6.60
C GLN A 56 7.85 9.55 -6.29
N ALA A 57 7.60 8.63 -7.22
CA ALA A 57 7.99 7.25 -7.08
C ALA A 57 9.51 7.08 -6.97
N LEU A 58 10.29 7.74 -7.84
CA LEU A 58 11.75 7.67 -7.80
C LEU A 58 12.31 8.23 -6.49
N ILE A 59 11.77 9.37 -6.02
CA ILE A 59 12.13 9.95 -4.72
C ILE A 59 11.81 8.98 -3.60
N GLY A 60 10.62 8.38 -3.60
CA GLY A 60 10.21 7.41 -2.58
C GLY A 60 11.10 6.16 -2.56
N MET A 61 11.46 5.60 -3.72
CA MET A 61 12.41 4.47 -3.81
C MET A 61 13.77 4.84 -3.25
N ALA A 62 14.28 6.03 -3.57
CA ALA A 62 15.55 6.52 -3.03
C ALA A 62 15.49 6.65 -1.51
N VAL A 63 14.40 7.23 -0.97
CA VAL A 63 14.19 7.35 0.49
C VAL A 63 14.14 5.97 1.15
N ALA A 64 13.43 5.00 0.56
CA ALA A 64 13.36 3.64 1.09
C ALA A 64 14.75 2.99 1.20
N LEU A 65 15.54 3.07 0.13
CA LEU A 65 16.91 2.54 0.11
C LEU A 65 17.82 3.27 1.10
N LEU A 66 17.73 4.59 1.19
CA LEU A 66 18.53 5.38 2.12
C LEU A 66 18.18 5.12 3.58
N LEU A 67 16.90 4.94 3.92
CA LEU A 67 16.47 4.56 5.27
C LEU A 67 17.04 3.21 5.66
N GLU A 68 16.96 2.22 4.77
CA GLU A 68 17.47 0.87 5.03
C GLU A 68 19.00 0.86 5.13
N ALA A 69 19.69 1.58 4.23
CA ALA A 69 21.13 1.77 4.32
C ALA A 69 21.54 2.49 5.61
N GLY A 70 20.77 3.50 6.03
CA GLY A 70 20.98 4.22 7.30
C GLY A 70 20.83 3.31 8.51
N HIS A 71 19.82 2.44 8.54
CA HIS A 71 19.67 1.44 9.59
C HIS A 71 20.88 0.48 9.64
N LEU A 72 21.36 0.03 8.48
CA LEU A 72 22.51 -0.86 8.38
C LEU A 72 23.82 -0.18 8.85
N LEU A 73 24.07 1.04 8.39
CA LEU A 73 25.30 1.80 8.71
C LEU A 73 25.36 2.25 10.17
N LEU A 74 24.20 2.50 10.78
CA LEU A 74 24.09 2.92 12.19
C LEU A 74 23.86 1.73 13.13
N SER A 75 23.95 0.50 12.63
CA SER A 75 23.80 -0.75 13.39
C SER A 75 22.53 -0.78 14.25
N TYR A 76 21.41 -0.36 13.67
CA TYR A 76 20.11 -0.45 14.34
C TYR A 76 19.78 -1.92 14.64
N GLN A 77 19.44 -2.19 15.89
CA GLN A 77 18.96 -3.52 16.28
C GLN A 77 17.46 -3.60 16.05
N GLN A 78 16.94 -4.78 15.69
CA GLN A 78 15.49 -5.01 15.60
C GLN A 78 15.12 -6.35 16.22
N PRO A 79 13.98 -6.43 16.92
CA PRO A 79 13.56 -7.64 17.61
C PRO A 79 12.99 -8.70 16.67
N SER A 80 12.48 -8.29 15.50
CA SER A 80 11.75 -9.15 14.57
C SER A 80 12.66 -9.78 13.51
N VAL A 81 13.49 -8.97 12.84
CA VAL A 81 14.42 -9.41 11.80
C VAL A 81 15.73 -8.64 11.93
N PRO A 82 16.89 -9.30 12.02
CA PRO A 82 18.17 -8.61 12.10
C PRO A 82 18.40 -7.74 10.86
N ILE A 83 18.92 -6.53 11.06
CA ILE A 83 19.24 -5.62 9.97
C ILE A 83 20.60 -6.01 9.41
N GLU A 84 20.58 -6.69 8.29
CA GLU A 84 21.76 -7.23 7.61
C GLU A 84 21.79 -6.82 6.13
N THR A 85 22.93 -7.02 5.49
CA THR A 85 23.11 -6.82 4.04
C THR A 85 22.12 -7.64 3.21
N SER A 86 21.76 -8.83 3.69
CA SER A 86 20.75 -9.72 3.09
C SER A 86 19.38 -9.04 3.00
N ARG A 87 18.97 -8.31 4.05
CA ARG A 87 17.70 -7.60 4.12
C ARG A 87 17.67 -6.38 3.21
N PHE A 88 18.77 -5.63 3.16
CA PHE A 88 18.93 -4.53 2.21
C PHE A 88 18.86 -5.04 0.75
N ALA A 89 19.55 -6.14 0.45
CA ALA A 89 19.49 -6.78 -0.86
C ALA A 89 18.05 -7.21 -1.20
N MET A 90 17.34 -7.83 -0.25
CA MET A 90 15.94 -8.22 -0.42
C MET A 90 15.04 -7.01 -0.75
N LEU A 91 15.22 -5.87 -0.07
CA LEU A 91 14.49 -4.64 -0.38
C LEU A 91 14.79 -4.17 -1.81
N ALA A 92 16.06 -4.09 -2.19
CA ALA A 92 16.49 -3.63 -3.51
C ALA A 92 15.95 -4.55 -4.63
N PHE A 93 16.06 -5.87 -4.46
CA PHE A 93 15.50 -6.84 -5.40
C PHE A 93 13.98 -6.75 -5.47
N SER A 94 13.30 -6.54 -4.33
CA SER A 94 11.84 -6.38 -4.30
C SER A 94 11.40 -5.13 -5.06
N ILE A 95 12.06 -3.98 -4.85
CA ILE A 95 11.78 -2.75 -5.61
C ILE A 95 11.96 -3.01 -7.10
N ALA A 96 13.09 -3.60 -7.50
CA ALA A 96 13.37 -3.90 -8.90
C ALA A 96 12.32 -4.85 -9.51
N ALA A 97 12.00 -5.94 -8.82
CA ALA A 97 11.04 -6.94 -9.29
C ALA A 97 9.63 -6.34 -9.46
N VAL A 98 9.15 -5.57 -8.48
CA VAL A 98 7.81 -4.95 -8.56
C VAL A 98 7.80 -3.83 -9.60
N PHE A 99 8.90 -3.08 -9.76
CA PHE A 99 9.03 -2.07 -10.80
C PHE A 99 8.97 -2.68 -12.21
N VAL A 100 9.69 -3.77 -12.45
CA VAL A 100 9.61 -4.53 -13.70
C VAL A 100 8.20 -5.08 -13.90
N ALA A 101 7.59 -5.64 -12.87
CA ALA A 101 6.21 -6.13 -12.92
C ALA A 101 5.17 -5.03 -13.18
N ALA A 102 5.47 -3.77 -12.83
CA ALA A 102 4.61 -2.63 -13.13
C ALA A 102 4.73 -2.15 -14.58
N GLN A 103 5.88 -2.39 -15.25
CA GLN A 103 6.08 -2.06 -16.66
C GLN A 103 5.68 -3.20 -17.60
N CYS A 104 5.85 -4.43 -17.17
CA CYS A 104 5.51 -5.62 -17.93
C CYS A 104 4.08 -6.08 -17.61
N LYS A 105 3.33 -6.57 -18.60
CA LYS A 105 2.10 -7.30 -18.31
C LYS A 105 2.48 -8.61 -17.64
N ALA A 106 2.33 -8.68 -16.32
CA ALA A 106 2.62 -9.89 -15.57
C ALA A 106 1.84 -11.08 -16.18
N PRO A 107 2.53 -12.21 -16.47
CA PRO A 107 1.87 -13.35 -17.06
C PRO A 107 0.78 -13.90 -16.14
N ARG A 108 -0.28 -14.46 -16.73
CA ARG A 108 -1.51 -14.84 -16.00
C ARG A 108 -1.25 -15.84 -14.86
N PHE A 109 -0.23 -16.68 -14.97
CA PHE A 109 0.12 -17.66 -13.93
C PHE A 109 0.65 -17.01 -12.63
N LEU A 110 1.06 -15.73 -12.66
CA LEU A 110 1.47 -14.99 -11.45
C LEU A 110 0.30 -14.32 -10.72
N LYS A 111 -0.92 -14.37 -11.27
CA LYS A 111 -2.10 -13.80 -10.61
C LYS A 111 -2.38 -14.37 -9.22
N PRO A 112 -2.24 -15.69 -8.96
CA PRO A 112 -2.38 -16.24 -7.62
C PRO A 112 -1.34 -15.66 -6.66
N LEU A 113 -0.10 -15.46 -7.10
CA LEU A 113 0.96 -14.87 -6.29
C LEU A 113 0.67 -13.39 -5.96
N ALA A 114 0.17 -12.63 -6.94
CA ALA A 114 -0.29 -11.26 -6.72
C ALA A 114 -1.45 -11.21 -5.71
N PHE A 115 -2.34 -12.20 -5.72
CA PHE A 115 -3.42 -12.32 -4.74
C PHE A 115 -2.87 -12.59 -3.32
N VAL A 116 -1.88 -13.47 -3.18
CA VAL A 116 -1.19 -13.69 -1.88
C VAL A 116 -0.59 -12.38 -1.35
N GLY A 117 0.05 -11.59 -2.22
CA GLY A 117 0.54 -10.26 -1.87
C GLY A 117 -0.57 -9.30 -1.43
N LEU A 118 -1.76 -9.41 -2.02
CA LEU A 118 -2.89 -8.55 -1.68
C LEU A 118 -3.53 -8.91 -0.33
N ILE A 119 -3.56 -10.19 0.03
CA ILE A 119 -4.01 -10.66 1.36
C ILE A 119 -2.87 -10.66 2.39
N SER A 120 -1.67 -10.21 2.03
CA SER A 120 -0.50 -10.26 2.92
C SER A 120 -0.68 -9.41 4.18
N TYR A 121 -1.45 -8.32 4.12
CA TYR A 121 -1.75 -7.48 5.27
C TYR A 121 -2.67 -8.16 6.30
N PRO A 122 -3.87 -8.67 5.93
CA PRO A 122 -4.65 -9.46 6.87
C PRO A 122 -3.87 -10.72 7.29
N LEU A 123 -3.13 -11.35 6.39
CA LEU A 123 -2.30 -12.49 6.75
C LEU A 123 -1.21 -12.12 7.77
N TYR A 124 -0.57 -10.95 7.66
CA TYR A 124 0.39 -10.46 8.64
C TYR A 124 -0.25 -10.27 10.02
N LEU A 125 -1.44 -9.68 10.08
CA LEU A 125 -2.18 -9.49 11.34
C LEU A 125 -2.63 -10.82 11.95
N LEU A 126 -2.97 -11.79 11.12
CA LEU A 126 -3.50 -13.09 11.54
C LEU A 126 -2.39 -14.09 11.86
N HIS A 127 -1.23 -14.04 11.19
CA HIS A 127 -0.25 -15.13 11.24
C HIS A 127 0.34 -15.36 12.63
N GLN A 128 0.40 -14.32 13.46
CA GLN A 128 1.01 -14.42 14.78
C GLN A 128 0.14 -15.27 15.72
N ASP A 129 -1.14 -14.94 15.86
CA ASP A 129 -2.02 -15.68 16.78
C ASP A 129 -2.63 -16.93 16.12
N LEU A 130 -3.09 -16.84 14.86
CA LEU A 130 -3.72 -17.97 14.17
C LEU A 130 -2.71 -19.02 13.72
N GLY A 131 -1.46 -18.64 13.44
CA GLY A 131 -0.40 -19.60 13.14
C GLY A 131 -0.13 -20.51 14.34
N HIS A 132 0.01 -19.91 15.53
CA HIS A 132 0.17 -20.66 16.77
C HIS A 132 -1.07 -21.49 17.13
N MET A 133 -2.28 -20.93 16.97
CA MET A 133 -3.53 -21.69 17.19
C MET A 133 -3.68 -22.86 16.22
N ALA A 134 -3.38 -22.69 14.93
CA ALA A 134 -3.46 -23.76 13.95
C ALA A 134 -2.48 -24.90 14.24
N LEU A 135 -1.25 -24.56 14.66
CA LEU A 135 -0.26 -25.54 15.09
C LEU A 135 -0.69 -26.28 16.36
N ALA A 136 -1.30 -25.57 17.32
CA ALA A 136 -1.82 -26.16 18.55
C ALA A 136 -3.02 -27.08 18.30
N TRP A 137 -3.95 -26.69 17.42
CA TRP A 137 -5.12 -27.52 17.08
C TRP A 137 -4.77 -28.78 16.31
N LEU A 138 -3.74 -28.72 15.47
CA LEU A 138 -3.25 -29.89 14.74
C LEU A 138 -2.31 -30.77 15.60
N ASP A 139 -2.08 -30.41 16.87
CA ASP A 139 -1.18 -31.07 17.82
C ASP A 139 0.20 -31.38 17.19
N VAL A 140 0.76 -30.41 16.47
CA VAL A 140 2.00 -30.61 15.69
C VAL A 140 3.22 -30.23 16.55
N PRO A 141 3.93 -31.20 17.16
CA PRO A 141 5.00 -30.92 18.12
C PRO A 141 6.18 -30.25 17.43
N TYR A 142 6.78 -29.24 18.08
CA TYR A 142 8.02 -28.59 17.60
C TYR A 142 9.17 -29.58 17.58
N SER A 143 9.37 -30.25 16.43
CA SER A 143 10.36 -31.29 16.22
C SER A 143 10.84 -31.28 14.77
N ASP A 144 12.07 -31.71 14.56
CA ASP A 144 12.69 -31.84 13.23
C ASP A 144 12.26 -33.11 12.49
N ARG A 145 11.24 -33.81 13.01
CA ARG A 145 10.71 -35.02 12.39
C ARG A 145 10.02 -34.65 11.07
N LEU A 146 10.24 -35.48 10.06
CA LEU A 146 9.76 -35.24 8.70
C LEU A 146 8.25 -34.93 8.65
N VAL A 147 7.42 -35.72 9.35
CA VAL A 147 5.96 -35.58 9.31
C VAL A 147 5.48 -34.24 9.90
N PRO A 148 5.84 -33.85 11.15
CA PRO A 148 5.57 -32.50 11.67
C PRO A 148 6.06 -31.38 10.76
N THR A 149 7.27 -31.48 10.22
CA THR A 149 7.82 -30.47 9.30
C THR A 149 7.00 -30.33 8.02
N LEU A 150 6.57 -31.44 7.42
CA LEU A 150 5.72 -31.42 6.23
C LEU A 150 4.35 -30.81 6.51
N ILE A 151 3.75 -31.10 7.66
CA ILE A 151 2.47 -30.48 8.06
C ILE A 151 2.64 -28.95 8.18
N ARG A 152 3.73 -28.48 8.81
CA ARG A 152 4.02 -27.04 8.91
C ARG A 152 4.29 -26.37 7.58
N ALA A 153 4.96 -27.06 6.67
CA ALA A 153 5.34 -26.50 5.38
C ALA A 153 4.19 -26.54 4.36
N LEU A 154 3.33 -27.56 4.41
CA LEU A 154 2.36 -27.83 3.34
C LEU A 154 0.90 -27.64 3.76
N ILE A 155 0.57 -27.78 5.05
CA ILE A 155 -0.83 -27.70 5.53
C ILE A 155 -1.12 -26.35 6.17
N VAL A 156 -0.24 -25.89 7.06
CA VAL A 156 -0.44 -24.62 7.78
C VAL A 156 -0.51 -23.41 6.84
N PRO A 157 0.37 -23.24 5.83
CA PRO A 157 0.32 -22.06 4.98
C PRO A 157 -0.96 -21.95 4.16
N PRO A 158 -1.50 -23.02 3.53
CA PRO A 158 -2.82 -22.96 2.90
C PRO A 158 -3.97 -22.58 3.85
N ILE A 159 -3.96 -23.05 5.10
CA ILE A 159 -4.95 -22.68 6.11
C ILE A 159 -4.89 -21.18 6.39
N LEU A 160 -3.69 -20.63 6.61
CA LEU A 160 -3.48 -19.20 6.86
C LEU A 160 -3.86 -18.34 5.65
N VAL A 161 -3.50 -18.78 4.44
CA VAL A 161 -3.92 -18.15 3.18
C VAL A 161 -5.44 -18.17 3.04
N GLY A 162 -6.09 -19.28 3.38
CA GLY A 162 -7.55 -19.41 3.37
C GLY A 162 -8.21 -18.45 4.37
N ALA A 163 -7.72 -18.41 5.61
CA ALA A 163 -8.23 -17.50 6.64
C ALA A 163 -8.03 -16.02 6.25
N GLY A 164 -6.84 -15.66 5.75
CA GLY A 164 -6.56 -14.33 5.22
C GLY A 164 -7.46 -13.95 4.04
N ALA A 165 -7.73 -14.90 3.14
CA ALA A 165 -8.66 -14.70 2.03
C ALA A 165 -10.09 -14.48 2.52
N LEU A 166 -10.56 -15.22 3.54
CA LEU A 166 -11.88 -15.01 4.13
C LEU A 166 -12.00 -13.60 4.73
N VAL A 167 -11.02 -13.18 5.54
CA VAL A 167 -11.00 -11.81 6.10
C VAL A 167 -10.99 -10.77 4.99
N TYR A 168 -10.18 -10.97 3.95
CA TYR A 168 -10.15 -10.07 2.81
C TYR A 168 -11.52 -9.96 2.13
N PHE A 169 -12.17 -11.07 1.78
CA PHE A 169 -13.42 -11.06 1.03
C PHE A 169 -14.63 -10.61 1.86
N TYR A 170 -14.70 -10.97 3.13
CA TYR A 170 -15.87 -10.73 3.98
C TYR A 170 -15.75 -9.49 4.86
N VAL A 171 -14.53 -9.04 5.16
CA VAL A 171 -14.29 -7.87 6.01
C VAL A 171 -13.69 -6.74 5.19
N GLU A 172 -12.46 -6.90 4.68
CA GLU A 172 -11.73 -5.77 4.08
C GLU A 172 -12.37 -5.25 2.81
N LYS A 173 -12.72 -6.13 1.87
CA LYS A 173 -13.28 -5.77 0.56
C LYS A 173 -14.60 -5.01 0.67
N PRO A 174 -15.62 -5.46 1.42
CA PRO A 174 -16.86 -4.70 1.58
C PRO A 174 -16.61 -3.38 2.32
N LEU A 175 -15.82 -3.39 3.40
CA LEU A 175 -15.55 -2.20 4.19
C LEU A 175 -14.78 -1.14 3.40
N THR A 176 -13.87 -1.55 2.53
CA THR A 176 -13.16 -0.65 1.62
C THR A 176 -14.13 0.10 0.73
N GLY A 177 -15.17 -0.56 0.20
CA GLY A 177 -16.24 0.08 -0.57
C GLY A 177 -17.00 1.14 0.23
N TYR A 178 -17.39 0.82 1.47
CA TYR A 178 -18.10 1.75 2.36
C TYR A 178 -17.24 2.94 2.79
N LEU A 179 -16.01 2.69 3.24
CA LEU A 179 -15.07 3.71 3.71
C LEU A 179 -14.65 4.63 2.56
N THR A 180 -14.31 4.07 1.40
CA THR A 180 -14.00 4.89 0.23
C THR A 180 -15.23 5.63 -0.26
N GLY A 181 -16.43 5.03 -0.24
CA GLY A 181 -17.69 5.70 -0.58
C GLY A 181 -18.00 6.90 0.33
N TRP A 182 -17.79 6.74 1.63
CA TRP A 182 -17.95 7.79 2.64
C TRP A 182 -16.95 8.94 2.44
N LEU A 183 -15.66 8.61 2.28
CA LEU A 183 -14.58 9.59 2.01
C LEU A 183 -14.67 10.22 0.62
N ARG A 184 -15.41 9.59 -0.32
CA ARG A 184 -15.62 10.12 -1.66
C ARG A 184 -16.65 11.25 -1.70
N ARG A 185 -17.53 11.44 -0.71
CA ARG A 185 -18.51 12.55 -0.70
C ARG A 185 -17.80 13.87 -0.38
N PRO A 186 -17.57 14.77 -1.36
CA PRO A 186 -17.17 16.11 -1.02
C PRO A 186 -18.39 16.81 -0.43
N ARG A 187 -18.38 17.11 0.87
CA ARG A 187 -19.24 18.16 1.44
C ARG A 187 -18.71 19.50 0.97
N ILE A 188 -18.83 19.79 -0.33
CA ILE A 188 -18.78 21.17 -0.81
C ILE A 188 -20.25 21.57 -1.00
N PRO A 189 -20.80 22.44 -0.14
CA PRO A 189 -22.12 22.99 -0.36
C PRO A 189 -22.16 23.63 -1.75
N LYS A 190 -23.10 23.21 -2.61
CA LYS A 190 -23.32 23.83 -3.93
C LYS A 190 -23.55 25.36 -3.83
N SER A 191 -23.90 25.87 -2.65
CA SER A 191 -24.12 27.29 -2.40
C SER A 191 -22.84 28.15 -2.41
N VAL A 192 -21.64 27.56 -2.32
CA VAL A 192 -20.38 28.33 -2.37
C VAL A 192 -19.97 28.67 -3.80
N TRP A 193 -20.34 27.83 -4.78
CA TRP A 193 -19.99 28.06 -6.19
C TRP A 193 -20.72 29.26 -6.83
N ILE A 194 -21.88 29.64 -6.29
CA ILE A 194 -22.68 30.76 -6.82
C ILE A 194 -22.14 32.13 -6.35
N ARG A 195 -21.30 32.19 -5.30
CA ARG A 195 -20.72 33.46 -4.82
C ARG A 195 -19.33 33.77 -5.37
N THR A 196 -18.54 32.77 -5.79
CA THR A 196 -17.17 32.99 -6.29
C THR A 196 -17.06 33.17 -7.79
N ALA A 197 -18.03 32.67 -8.56
CA ALA A 197 -18.21 33.13 -9.93
C ALA A 197 -19.10 34.37 -9.86
N GLY A 198 -18.52 35.57 -9.93
CA GLY A 198 -19.22 36.86 -9.97
C GLY A 198 -20.06 37.05 -11.24
N VAL A 199 -20.91 36.08 -11.57
CA VAL A 199 -21.87 36.14 -12.67
C VAL A 199 -23.14 36.71 -12.08
N SER A 200 -23.28 38.02 -12.25
CA SER A 200 -24.56 38.70 -12.08
C SER A 200 -25.59 37.99 -12.99
N PRO A 201 -26.81 37.68 -12.50
CA PRO A 201 -27.82 36.93 -13.26
C PRO A 201 -28.32 37.65 -14.54
N GLY A 202 -27.79 38.83 -14.88
CA GLY A 202 -28.10 39.59 -16.08
C GLY A 202 -27.21 39.34 -17.31
N ASN A 203 -26.12 38.57 -17.22
CA ASN A 203 -25.20 38.34 -18.35
C ASN A 203 -25.09 36.86 -18.72
N GLN A 204 -26.19 36.25 -19.17
CA GLN A 204 -26.07 35.03 -19.98
C GLN A 204 -25.61 35.43 -21.39
N PRO A 205 -24.49 34.89 -21.89
CA PRO A 205 -24.11 35.10 -23.28
C PRO A 205 -25.09 34.34 -24.19
N GLN A 206 -25.72 35.06 -25.12
CA GLN A 206 -26.60 34.58 -26.19
C GLN A 206 -25.86 33.68 -27.21
N ILE A 207 -25.14 32.66 -26.75
CA ILE A 207 -24.34 31.78 -27.62
C ILE A 207 -25.21 30.61 -28.15
N ALA A 208 -26.41 30.39 -27.62
CA ALA A 208 -27.23 29.23 -27.98
C ALA A 208 -28.20 29.43 -29.18
N GLU A 209 -28.40 30.64 -29.71
CA GLU A 209 -29.36 30.86 -30.81
C GLU A 209 -28.73 31.05 -32.19
N ARG A 210 -27.45 31.42 -32.31
CA ARG A 210 -26.82 31.62 -33.64
C ARG A 210 -26.48 30.32 -34.38
N ASP A 211 -26.29 29.21 -33.69
CA ASP A 211 -25.93 27.94 -34.33
C ASP A 211 -27.15 27.21 -34.93
N LEU A 212 -28.38 27.57 -34.56
CA LEU A 212 -29.60 26.97 -35.11
C LEU A 212 -30.10 27.65 -36.39
N GLU A 213 -29.75 28.92 -36.65
CA GLU A 213 -30.11 29.61 -37.90
C GLU A 213 -29.18 29.24 -39.07
N GLN A 214 -27.92 28.89 -38.82
CA GLN A 214 -26.98 28.49 -39.88
C GLN A 214 -27.18 27.06 -40.41
N GLN A 215 -28.05 26.26 -39.78
CA GLN A 215 -28.42 24.91 -40.27
C GLN A 215 -29.72 24.87 -41.08
N ARG A 216 -30.36 26.03 -41.36
CA ARG A 216 -31.63 26.12 -42.11
C ARG A 216 -31.54 26.79 -43.49
N VAL A 217 -30.35 26.91 -44.08
CA VAL A 217 -30.17 27.39 -45.46
C VAL A 217 -29.51 26.31 -46.31
#